data_AF-A0A0R2PXC9-F1
#
_entry.id   AF-A0A0R2PXC9-F1
#
_cell.length_a   1.000
_cell.length_b   1.000
_cell.length_c   1.000
_cell.angle_alpha   90.00
_cell.angle_beta   90.00
_cell.angle_gamma   90.00
#
_symmetry.space_group_name_H-M   'P 1'
#
loop_
_entity.id
_entity.type
_entity.pdbx_description
1 polymer ?
#
loop_
_entity_poly.entity_id
_entity_poly.type
_entity_poly.pdbx_seq_one_letter_code
_entity_poly.pdbx_strand_id
1 'polypeptide(L)'
;MSDIVKGLTSETQQNTVLRIHHGHAETGSPQDMWWTSRAPQIRQDDGTISFSSLLSDAKLVLTSHNGTTFPETISSGVPTVIAWDSSFVQTRPEAEPVFQLMERAGMFHSTPESAAAFINRIWDDVDGWWNSPQVIDARSQFCNQYARTVPHPVRFLAKALKF
;
A
#
# COMPACT_ATOMS: atom_id res chain seq x y z
N MET A 1 9.03 7.87 0.70
CA MET A 1 8.49 7.37 1.99
C MET A 1 8.82 8.24 3.19
N SER A 2 10.08 8.61 3.44
CA SER A 2 10.43 9.39 4.64
C SER A 2 9.65 10.70 4.75
N ASP A 3 9.41 11.38 3.63
CA ASP A 3 8.70 12.65 3.66
C ASP A 3 7.19 12.48 3.85
N ILE A 4 6.62 11.33 3.45
CA ILE A 4 5.25 10.96 3.81
C ILE A 4 5.16 10.86 5.34
N VAL A 5 6.04 10.05 5.92
CA VAL A 5 6.09 9.82 7.38
C VAL A 5 6.25 11.13 8.14
N LYS A 6 7.13 12.03 7.70
CA LYS A 6 7.32 13.35 8.32
C LYS A 6 6.09 14.24 8.24
N GLY A 7 5.29 14.10 7.18
CA GLY A 7 4.04 14.84 6.99
C GLY A 7 2.85 14.29 7.79
N LEU A 8 2.97 13.10 8.40
CA LEU A 8 1.92 12.51 9.24
C LEU A 8 1.78 13.26 10.57
N THR A 9 0.57 13.31 11.12
CA THR A 9 0.32 13.85 12.46
C THR A 9 1.05 13.03 13.53
N SER A 10 1.29 13.62 14.70
CA SER A 10 1.96 12.91 15.81
C SER A 10 1.21 11.64 16.23
N GLU A 11 -0.12 11.66 16.22
CA GLU A 11 -0.94 10.48 16.54
C GLU A 11 -0.72 9.37 15.51
N THR A 12 -0.81 9.70 14.21
CA THR A 12 -0.59 8.73 13.14
C THR A 12 0.83 8.16 13.18
N GLN A 13 1.85 9.01 13.43
CA GLN A 13 3.24 8.56 13.55
C GLN A 13 3.44 7.57 14.71
N GLN A 14 2.86 7.82 15.87
CA GLN A 14 2.96 6.92 17.05
C GLN A 14 2.35 5.54 16.79
N ASN A 15 1.36 5.46 15.91
CA ASN A 15 0.69 4.22 15.52
C ASN A 15 1.26 3.60 14.23
N THR A 16 2.29 4.20 13.64
CA THR A 16 2.89 3.72 12.39
C THR A 16 3.98 2.69 12.67
N VAL A 17 3.95 1.61 11.89
CA VAL A 17 5.03 0.61 11.83
C VAL A 17 5.62 0.63 10.44
N LEU A 18 6.93 0.79 10.36
CA LEU A 18 7.68 0.66 9.13
C LEU A 18 8.20 -0.78 9.02
N ARG A 19 7.67 -1.54 8.08
CA ARG A 19 8.20 -2.87 7.76
C ARG A 19 9.34 -2.76 6.75
N ILE A 20 10.52 -3.20 7.16
CA ILE A 20 11.72 -3.22 6.32
C ILE A 20 11.79 -4.57 5.61
N HIS A 21 12.32 -4.57 4.39
CA HIS A 21 12.53 -5.80 3.64
C HIS A 21 13.53 -6.72 4.39
N HIS A 22 13.19 -8.00 4.59
CA HIS A 22 14.00 -8.97 5.33
C HIS A 22 15.46 -9.07 4.82
N GLY A 23 15.68 -8.91 3.51
CA GLY A 23 17.02 -8.87 2.90
C GLY A 23 17.77 -7.54 3.03
N HIS A 24 17.32 -6.56 3.84
CA HIS A 24 17.98 -5.24 3.89
C HIS A 24 19.42 -5.31 4.40
N ALA A 25 19.72 -6.26 5.28
CA ALA A 25 21.06 -6.43 5.86
C ALA A 25 22.08 -6.93 4.83
N GLU A 26 21.62 -7.52 3.73
CA GLU A 26 22.46 -7.99 2.61
C GLU A 26 22.82 -6.83 1.65
N THR A 27 22.25 -5.65 1.85
CA THR A 27 22.55 -4.46 1.05
C THR A 27 23.69 -3.66 1.69
N GLY A 28 24.57 -3.05 0.89
CA GLY A 28 25.64 -2.17 1.38
C GLY A 28 25.16 -0.85 2.01
N SER A 29 23.84 -0.68 2.21
CA SER A 29 23.22 0.50 2.80
C SER A 29 22.02 0.07 3.66
N PRO A 30 22.26 -0.33 4.92
CA PRO A 30 21.22 -0.89 5.78
C PRO A 30 20.05 0.09 5.99
N GLN A 31 18.86 -0.32 5.58
CA GLN A 31 17.67 0.54 5.60
C GLN A 31 17.25 0.93 7.02
N ASP A 32 17.47 0.04 7.99
CA ASP A 32 17.23 0.26 9.41
C ASP A 32 18.01 1.46 9.95
N MET A 33 19.31 1.55 9.62
CA MET A 33 20.14 2.70 10.00
C MET A 33 19.65 3.99 9.31
N TRP A 34 19.29 3.90 8.03
CA TRP A 34 18.77 5.03 7.28
C TRP A 34 17.48 5.59 7.91
N TRP A 35 16.55 4.70 8.30
CA TRP A 35 15.28 5.10 8.90
C TRP A 35 15.44 5.60 10.32
N THR A 36 16.31 4.99 11.11
CA THR A 36 16.67 5.48 12.45
C THR A 36 17.19 6.91 12.41
N SER A 37 17.97 7.28 11.38
CA SER A 37 18.48 8.65 11.23
C SER A 37 17.44 9.69 10.81
N ARG A 38 16.34 9.27 10.14
CA ARG A 38 15.37 10.18 9.49
C ARG A 38 14.00 10.24 10.15
N ALA A 39 13.61 9.18 10.85
CA ALA A 39 12.34 9.07 11.55
C ALA A 39 12.50 8.14 12.79
N PRO A 40 13.33 8.53 13.77
CA PRO A 40 13.65 7.71 14.94
C PRO A 40 12.42 7.35 15.79
N GLN A 41 11.34 8.11 15.69
CA GLN A 41 10.10 7.88 16.41
C GLN A 41 9.23 6.75 15.84
N ILE A 42 9.51 6.29 14.61
CA ILE A 42 8.70 5.25 13.96
C ILE A 42 9.23 3.88 14.33
N ARG A 43 8.32 3.02 14.81
CA ARG A 43 8.65 1.63 15.12
C ARG A 43 9.01 0.90 13.82
N GLN A 44 10.12 0.18 13.84
CA GLN A 44 10.55 -0.66 12.72
C GLN A 44 10.18 -2.12 12.98
N ASP A 45 9.75 -2.81 11.93
CA ASP A 45 9.52 -4.26 11.89
C ASP A 45 10.54 -4.88 10.92
N ASP A 46 11.27 -5.88 11.41
CA ASP A 46 12.39 -6.53 10.71
C ASP A 46 11.95 -7.62 9.72
N GLY A 47 10.64 -7.82 9.58
CA GLY A 47 10.06 -8.80 8.67
C GLY A 47 9.94 -10.21 9.25
N THR A 48 10.28 -10.44 10.52
CA THR A 48 10.20 -11.77 11.16
C THR A 48 8.76 -12.21 11.42
N ILE A 49 7.86 -11.27 11.75
CA ILE A 49 6.41 -11.54 11.85
C ILE A 49 5.86 -11.76 10.45
N SER A 50 4.97 -12.74 10.27
CA SER A 50 4.36 -12.98 8.97
C SER A 50 3.56 -11.76 8.49
N PHE A 51 3.61 -11.46 7.20
CA PHE A 51 2.89 -10.31 6.64
C PHE A 51 1.38 -10.40 6.88
N SER A 52 0.79 -11.59 6.76
CA SER A 52 -0.62 -11.83 7.03
C SER A 52 -1.02 -11.54 8.48
N SER A 53 -0.17 -11.87 9.45
CA SER A 53 -0.41 -11.53 10.86
C SER A 53 -0.38 -10.02 11.11
N LEU A 54 0.45 -9.26 10.41
CA LEU A 54 0.43 -7.80 10.54
C LEU A 54 -0.80 -7.19 9.88
N LEU A 55 -1.25 -7.76 8.75
CA LEU A 55 -2.41 -7.26 8.03
C LEU A 55 -3.71 -7.37 8.82
N SER A 56 -3.88 -8.38 9.70
CA SER A 56 -5.10 -8.52 10.49
C SER A 56 -5.33 -7.36 11.46
N ASP A 57 -4.24 -6.72 11.89
CA ASP A 57 -4.27 -5.64 12.88
C ASP A 57 -4.05 -4.26 12.22
N ALA A 58 -3.81 -4.23 10.90
CA ALA A 58 -3.49 -3.01 10.18
C ALA A 58 -4.75 -2.17 9.93
N LYS A 59 -4.78 -0.97 10.51
CA LYS A 59 -5.80 0.04 10.20
C LYS A 59 -5.71 0.55 8.76
N LEU A 60 -4.48 0.73 8.25
CA LEU A 60 -4.19 1.25 6.92
C LEU A 60 -2.81 0.75 6.47
N VAL A 61 -2.70 0.34 5.22
CA VAL A 61 -1.41 0.01 4.59
C VAL A 61 -0.99 1.15 3.66
N LEU A 62 0.26 1.59 3.79
CA LEU A 62 0.91 2.48 2.83
C LEU A 62 2.03 1.72 2.11
N THR A 63 2.03 1.74 0.78
CA THR A 63 3.18 1.31 -0.03
C THR A 63 3.62 2.41 -0.98
N SER A 64 4.91 2.40 -1.32
CA SER A 64 5.52 3.44 -2.17
C SER A 64 6.32 2.91 -3.36
N HIS A 65 6.06 1.67 -3.77
CA HIS A 65 6.71 1.09 -4.92
C HIS A 65 5.77 0.08 -5.59
N ASN A 66 6.03 -0.17 -6.86
CA ASN A 66 5.26 -1.13 -7.64
C ASN A 66 5.70 -2.56 -7.32
N GLY A 67 5.10 -3.13 -6.27
CA GLY A 67 5.31 -4.51 -5.83
C GLY A 67 3.98 -5.24 -5.61
N THR A 68 4.03 -6.44 -5.04
CA THR A 68 2.83 -7.26 -4.82
C THR A 68 2.02 -6.87 -3.58
N THR A 69 2.56 -5.97 -2.73
CA THR A 69 1.89 -5.51 -1.52
C THR A 69 0.51 -4.90 -1.80
N PHE A 70 0.40 -3.91 -2.70
CA PHE A 70 -0.91 -3.26 -2.91
C PHE A 70 -1.93 -4.13 -3.65
N PRO A 71 -1.57 -4.96 -4.67
CA PRO A 71 -2.53 -5.90 -5.22
C PRO A 71 -3.07 -6.88 -4.16
N GLU A 72 -2.19 -7.41 -3.30
CA GLU A 72 -2.56 -8.35 -2.24
C GLU A 72 -3.48 -7.71 -1.20
N THR A 73 -3.15 -6.51 -0.71
CA THR A 73 -3.93 -5.85 0.34
C THR A 73 -5.28 -5.35 -0.16
N ILE A 74 -5.33 -4.74 -1.35
CA ILE A 74 -6.57 -4.26 -1.95
C ILE A 74 -7.52 -5.43 -2.23
N SER A 75 -7.03 -6.51 -2.83
CA SER A 75 -7.85 -7.69 -3.15
C SER A 75 -8.31 -8.46 -1.92
N SER A 76 -7.58 -8.34 -0.80
CA SER A 76 -7.97 -8.87 0.51
C SER A 76 -8.89 -7.94 1.31
N GLY A 77 -9.24 -6.78 0.76
CA GLY A 77 -10.14 -5.82 1.40
C GLY A 77 -9.50 -4.96 2.48
N VAL A 78 -8.17 -4.92 2.58
CA VAL A 78 -7.45 -4.09 3.56
C VAL A 78 -7.32 -2.65 3.05
N PRO A 79 -7.68 -1.62 3.85
CA PRO A 79 -7.48 -0.23 3.47
C PRO A 79 -6.05 0.05 3.04
N THR A 80 -5.87 0.56 1.82
CA THR A 80 -4.55 0.70 1.20
C THR A 80 -4.40 2.03 0.48
N VAL A 81 -3.34 2.78 0.81
CA VAL A 81 -2.85 3.95 0.09
C VAL A 81 -1.54 3.58 -0.62
N ILE A 82 -1.40 4.08 -1.84
CA ILE A 82 -0.24 3.91 -2.69
C ILE A 82 0.35 5.28 -2.96
N ALA A 83 1.67 5.44 -2.83
CA ALA A 83 2.32 6.72 -3.06
C ALA A 83 3.68 6.61 -3.74
N TRP A 84 3.78 6.99 -5.01
CA TRP A 84 5.06 7.11 -5.71
C TRP A 84 4.99 8.19 -6.79
N ASP A 85 6.15 8.76 -7.08
CA ASP A 85 6.32 9.70 -8.20
C ASP A 85 6.59 8.94 -9.51
N SER A 86 6.17 9.51 -10.64
CA SER A 86 6.31 8.87 -11.97
C SER A 86 7.76 8.78 -12.46
N SER A 87 8.67 9.57 -11.90
CA SER A 87 10.13 9.43 -12.11
C SER A 87 10.68 8.16 -11.48
N PHE A 88 10.00 7.60 -10.47
CA PHE A 88 10.40 6.37 -9.80
C PHE A 88 9.71 5.15 -10.38
N VAL A 89 8.40 5.24 -10.63
CA VAL A 89 7.59 4.17 -11.24
C VAL A 89 6.73 4.75 -12.35
N GLN A 90 7.03 4.37 -13.58
CA GLN A 90 6.19 4.69 -14.72
C GLN A 90 4.99 3.76 -14.80
N THR A 91 3.79 4.35 -14.86
CA THR A 91 2.55 3.63 -15.16
C THR A 91 2.49 3.32 -16.65
N ARG A 92 2.12 2.09 -16.99
CA ARG A 92 1.90 1.72 -18.39
C ARG A 92 0.65 2.44 -18.93
N PRO A 93 0.61 2.87 -20.20
CA PRO A 93 -0.55 3.56 -20.76
C PRO A 93 -1.88 2.82 -20.55
N GLU A 94 -1.85 1.48 -20.58
CA GLU A 94 -3.04 0.64 -20.37
C GLU A 94 -3.55 0.65 -18.92
N ALA A 95 -2.69 0.96 -17.95
CA ALA A 95 -3.03 1.03 -16.53
C ALA A 95 -3.45 2.44 -16.09
N GLU A 96 -3.15 3.46 -16.89
CA GLU A 96 -3.46 4.87 -16.61
C GLU A 96 -4.93 5.11 -16.23
N PRO A 97 -5.95 4.54 -16.92
CA PRO A 97 -7.35 4.78 -16.56
C PRO A 97 -7.69 4.30 -15.14
N VAL A 98 -7.10 3.17 -14.72
CA VAL A 98 -7.33 2.60 -13.38
C VAL A 98 -6.60 3.43 -12.32
N PHE A 99 -5.36 3.85 -12.56
CA PHE A 99 -4.62 4.70 -11.63
C PHE A 99 -5.28 6.08 -11.45
N GLN A 100 -5.88 6.65 -12.50
CA GLN A 100 -6.65 7.88 -12.39
C GLN A 100 -7.93 7.72 -11.56
N LEU A 101 -8.61 6.56 -11.63
CA LEU A 101 -9.72 6.24 -10.74
C LEU A 101 -9.25 6.15 -9.29
N MET A 102 -8.13 5.49 -9.06
CA MET A 102 -7.52 5.36 -7.73
C MET A 102 -7.09 6.71 -7.17
N GLU A 103 -6.53 7.60 -7.98
CA GLU A 103 -6.15 8.96 -7.56
C GLU A 103 -7.38 9.77 -7.16
N ARG A 104 -8.44 9.75 -7.97
CA ARG A 104 -9.71 10.41 -7.64
C ARG A 104 -10.35 9.87 -6.35
N ALA A 105 -10.18 8.58 -6.07
CA ALA A 105 -10.65 7.94 -4.85
C ALA A 105 -9.70 8.13 -3.64
N GLY A 106 -8.53 8.77 -3.83
CA GLY A 106 -7.52 8.94 -2.80
C GLY A 106 -6.75 7.67 -2.42
N MET A 107 -6.80 6.64 -3.26
CA MET A 107 -6.02 5.41 -3.09
C MET A 107 -4.60 5.56 -3.65
N PHE A 108 -4.39 6.45 -4.61
CA PHE A 108 -3.09 6.71 -5.24
C PHE A 108 -2.70 8.18 -5.10
N HIS A 109 -1.45 8.44 -4.75
CA HIS A 109 -0.89 9.78 -4.61
C HIS A 109 0.46 9.86 -5.32
N SER A 110 0.60 10.84 -6.21
CA SER A 110 1.84 11.07 -6.96
C SER A 110 2.94 11.77 -6.15
N THR A 111 2.60 12.36 -4.99
CA THR A 111 3.57 13.06 -4.14
C THR A 111 3.49 12.64 -2.67
N PRO A 112 4.62 12.72 -1.93
CA PRO A 112 4.64 12.45 -0.50
C PRO A 112 3.67 13.32 0.31
N GLU A 113 3.57 14.60 -0.03
CA GLU A 113 2.76 15.59 0.69
C GLU A 113 1.27 15.29 0.53
N SER A 114 0.87 14.93 -0.70
CA SER A 114 -0.50 14.55 -1.03
C SER A 114 -0.92 13.29 -0.25
N ALA A 115 -0.04 12.29 -0.19
CA ALA A 115 -0.28 11.07 0.59
C ALA A 115 -0.41 11.36 2.10
N ALA A 116 0.51 12.12 2.67
CA ALA A 116 0.49 12.44 4.10
C ALA A 116 -0.75 13.25 4.49
N ALA A 117 -1.07 14.30 3.72
CA ALA A 117 -2.26 15.12 3.94
C ALA A 117 -3.54 14.29 3.86
N PHE A 118 -3.60 13.36 2.89
CA PHE A 118 -4.73 12.47 2.74
C PHE A 118 -4.88 11.51 3.94
N ILE A 119 -3.80 10.83 4.34
CA ILE A 119 -3.80 9.90 5.47
C ILE A 119 -4.26 10.62 6.75
N ASN A 120 -3.71 11.80 7.03
CA ASN A 120 -4.11 12.61 8.18
C ASN A 120 -5.61 12.94 8.15
N ARG A 121 -6.15 13.27 6.97
CA ARG A 121 -7.56 13.62 6.80
C ARG A 121 -8.51 12.46 7.04
N ILE A 122 -8.13 11.24 6.64
CA ILE A 122 -8.98 10.05 6.79
C ILE A 122 -8.73 9.29 8.10
N TRP A 123 -7.74 9.72 8.90
CA TRP A 123 -7.25 8.92 10.02
C TRP A 123 -8.35 8.54 11.01
N ASP A 124 -9.28 9.44 11.30
CA ASP A 124 -10.37 9.20 12.25
C ASP A 124 -11.44 8.23 11.70
N ASP A 125 -11.58 8.11 10.38
CA ASP A 125 -12.59 7.28 9.71
C ASP A 125 -12.07 6.62 8.43
N VAL A 126 -11.07 5.74 8.62
CA VAL A 126 -10.48 4.96 7.52
C VAL A 126 -11.51 4.00 6.90
N ASP A 127 -12.37 3.40 7.73
CA ASP A 127 -13.41 2.48 7.27
C ASP A 127 -14.48 3.19 6.44
N GLY A 128 -14.89 4.40 6.82
CA GLY A 128 -15.83 5.22 6.05
C GLY A 128 -15.26 5.62 4.69
N TRP A 129 -13.99 6.01 4.62
CA TRP A 129 -13.32 6.23 3.34
C TRP A 129 -13.27 4.94 2.50
N TRP A 130 -12.79 3.84 3.10
CA TRP A 130 -12.57 2.58 2.39
C TRP A 130 -13.85 1.95 1.84
N ASN A 131 -14.98 2.17 2.53
CA ASN A 131 -16.30 1.70 2.12
C ASN A 131 -17.11 2.74 1.34
N SER A 132 -16.51 3.87 0.96
CA SER A 132 -17.18 4.85 0.10
C SER A 132 -17.45 4.28 -1.30
N PRO A 133 -18.54 4.69 -1.97
CA PRO A 133 -18.85 4.20 -3.33
C PRO A 133 -17.71 4.41 -4.33
N GLN A 134 -16.97 5.50 -4.20
CA GLN A 134 -15.85 5.86 -5.08
C GLN A 134 -14.67 4.88 -4.90
N VAL A 135 -14.33 4.54 -3.66
CA VAL A 135 -13.26 3.57 -3.37
C VAL A 135 -13.68 2.16 -3.76
N ILE A 136 -14.94 1.79 -3.54
CA ILE A 136 -15.50 0.50 -3.95
C ILE A 136 -15.41 0.31 -5.47
N ASP A 137 -15.77 1.33 -6.24
CA ASP A 137 -15.66 1.29 -7.70
C ASP A 137 -14.18 1.20 -8.15
N ALA A 138 -13.32 2.10 -7.65
CA ALA A 138 -11.90 2.13 -8.00
C ALA A 138 -11.20 0.79 -7.69
N ARG A 139 -11.42 0.21 -6.50
CA ARG A 139 -10.83 -1.09 -6.14
C ARG A 139 -11.39 -2.24 -6.97
N SER A 140 -12.68 -2.20 -7.33
CA SER A 140 -13.29 -3.22 -8.20
C SER A 140 -12.65 -3.21 -9.59
N GLN A 141 -12.52 -2.02 -10.20
CA GLN A 141 -11.88 -1.86 -11.51
C GLN A 141 -10.42 -2.31 -11.48
N PHE A 142 -9.68 -1.94 -10.42
CA PHE A 142 -8.31 -2.37 -10.22
C PHE A 142 -8.19 -3.90 -10.07
N CYS A 143 -8.96 -4.50 -9.15
CA CYS A 143 -8.90 -5.94 -8.89
C CYS A 143 -9.30 -6.76 -10.11
N ASN A 144 -10.30 -6.34 -10.88
CA ASN A 144 -10.73 -7.05 -12.08
C ASN A 144 -9.61 -7.19 -13.13
N GLN A 145 -8.69 -6.22 -13.19
CA GLN A 145 -7.59 -6.21 -14.16
C GLN A 145 -6.28 -6.77 -13.59
N TYR A 146 -5.94 -6.43 -12.35
CA TYR A 146 -4.58 -6.61 -11.83
C TYR A 146 -4.50 -7.46 -10.55
N ALA A 147 -5.62 -7.73 -9.88
CA ALA A 147 -5.64 -8.46 -8.61
C ALA A 147 -6.89 -9.33 -8.46
N ARG A 148 -7.22 -10.10 -9.51
CA ARG A 148 -8.47 -10.84 -9.58
C ARG A 148 -8.44 -12.02 -8.62
N THR A 149 -9.38 -12.04 -7.70
CA THR A 149 -9.63 -13.19 -6.82
C THR A 149 -10.71 -14.08 -7.42
N VAL A 150 -10.56 -15.40 -7.24
CA VAL A 150 -11.54 -16.40 -7.68
C VAL A 150 -11.70 -17.46 -6.59
N PRO A 151 -12.90 -18.02 -6.40
CA PRO A 151 -13.08 -19.17 -5.53
C PRO A 151 -12.26 -20.36 -6.05
N HIS A 152 -11.57 -21.05 -5.14
CA HIS A 152 -10.75 -22.23 -5.45
C HIS A 152 -9.71 -21.96 -6.57
N PRO A 153 -8.74 -21.06 -6.38
CA PRO A 153 -7.83 -20.59 -7.43
C PRO A 153 -7.05 -21.71 -8.11
N VAL A 154 -6.61 -22.73 -7.36
CA VAL A 154 -5.94 -23.92 -7.91
C VAL A 154 -6.84 -24.66 -8.90
N ARG A 155 -8.12 -24.85 -8.56
CA ARG A 155 -9.09 -25.54 -9.43
C ARG A 155 -9.43 -24.70 -10.65
N PHE A 156 -9.57 -23.38 -10.49
CA PHE A 156 -9.76 -22.44 -11.58
C PHE A 156 -8.61 -22.53 -12.59
N LEU A 157 -7.36 -22.41 -12.10
CA LEU A 157 -6.17 -22.47 -12.93
C LEU A 157 -6.01 -23.83 -13.61
N ALA A 158 -6.20 -24.92 -12.87
CA ALA A 158 -6.15 -26.27 -13.42
C ALA A 158 -7.19 -26.53 -14.51
N LYS A 159 -8.33 -25.81 -14.50
CA LYS A 159 -9.32 -25.88 -15.58
C LYS A 159 -8.90 -25.03 -16.78
N ALA A 160 -8.33 -23.85 -16.56
CA ALA A 160 -7.90 -22.93 -17.61
C ALA A 160 -6.71 -23.44 -18.42
N LEU A 161 -5.84 -24.24 -17.80
CA LEU A 161 -4.64 -24.82 -18.43
C LEU A 161 -4.90 -26.15 -19.17
N LYS A 162 -6.16 -26.61 -19.27
CA LYS A 162 -6.50 -27.76 -20.09
C LYS A 162 -6.58 -27.33 -21.55
N PHE A 163 -5.55 -27.65 -22.31
CA PHE A 163 -5.52 -27.57 -23.77
C PHE A 163 -6.15 -28.83 -24.38
#